data_AF-A0AAV4AQD2-F1
#
_entry.id   AF-A0AAV4AQD2-F1
#
_cell.length_a   1.000
_cell.length_b   1.000
_cell.length_c   1.000
_cell.angle_alpha   90.00
_cell.angle_beta   90.00
_cell.angle_gamma   90.00
#
_symmetry.space_group_name_H-M   'P 1'
#
loop_
_entity.id
_entity.type
_entity.pdbx_description
1 polymer ?
#
loop_
_entity_poly.entity_id
_entity_poly.type
_entity_poly.pdbx_seq_one_letter_code
_entity_poly.pdbx_strand_id
1 'polypeptide(L)'
;MSLTLNSSVHIYGAHGTFLELIVSYDLYPYLKTFFCILALIFSLPAICFNIINVVIFCKIGVTDSITLCFLYLALSDFGTMITLSIMTFFTLLVALEAPGTTDLPIHTFTVSVAHSMCLDIAAATTTYIALQRGLCVAWPFLTRHTFTRNRSLAVLLTITVLLLACELPRAVTFRYSQAADPASNSSQMLVIEYLDIYDEFNTLYLLFIRIILSFAQYIIMSVCAVAIAIGMRSSIKLKSSSSTSGSQSHSNRSKNNLEIAKNTKGIPTPAKQKQLQQKEKTSTHVKREAKEDNSKKNQQKGTKELLVIKQALTVVLLQVLCTTPGILVSVYSMVEPRFQLGAQYNNLFFLLYGVVDMSFAINAFSNFFIYLNFNSKFKDCFKSTVHCGKISLQTKNNRD
;
A
#
# COMPACT_ATOMS: atom_id res chain seq x y z
N MET A 1 -27.15 26.74 14.84
CA MET A 1 -28.49 26.61 14.24
C MET A 1 -29.09 25.29 14.72
N SER A 2 -30.12 25.36 15.56
CA SER A 2 -30.72 24.23 16.28
C SER A 2 -31.57 23.39 15.32
N LEU A 3 -31.18 22.14 15.06
CA LEU A 3 -31.97 21.21 14.27
C LEU A 3 -33.08 20.62 15.16
N THR A 4 -34.26 21.19 15.06
CA THR A 4 -35.50 20.56 15.50
C THR A 4 -35.89 19.47 14.51
N LEU A 5 -35.91 18.22 14.97
CA LEU A 5 -36.54 17.10 14.28
C LEU A 5 -38.04 17.41 14.16
N ASN A 6 -38.46 17.88 13.00
CA ASN A 6 -39.88 17.94 12.65
C ASN A 6 -40.20 16.78 11.70
N SER A 7 -41.03 15.88 12.21
CA SER A 7 -41.62 14.77 11.51
C SER A 7 -42.46 15.25 10.32
N SER A 8 -42.58 14.37 9.32
CA SER A 8 -43.58 14.38 8.22
C SER A 8 -43.12 15.02 6.90
N VAL A 9 -42.51 14.21 6.03
CA VAL A 9 -42.68 14.37 4.57
C VAL A 9 -42.93 12.99 3.95
N HIS A 10 -44.21 12.65 3.80
CA HIS A 10 -44.65 11.67 2.80
C HIS A 10 -44.65 12.37 1.44
N ILE A 11 -43.80 11.92 0.52
CA ILE A 11 -44.05 12.07 -0.93
C ILE A 11 -43.81 10.69 -1.55
N TYR A 12 -44.91 10.00 -1.85
CA TYR A 12 -44.93 8.87 -2.77
C TYR A 12 -44.78 9.42 -4.20
N GLY A 13 -43.63 9.17 -4.82
CA GLY A 13 -43.40 9.33 -6.25
C GLY A 13 -42.98 7.97 -6.83
N ALA A 14 -43.88 7.35 -7.58
CA ALA A 14 -43.68 6.05 -8.21
C ALA A 14 -42.66 6.13 -9.35
N HIS A 15 -41.36 6.09 -9.02
CA HIS A 15 -40.24 5.60 -9.83
C HIS A 15 -39.02 5.53 -8.90
N GLY A 16 -39.06 4.61 -7.93
CA GLY A 16 -37.96 4.39 -7.01
C GLY A 16 -36.74 3.93 -7.81
N THR A 17 -35.79 4.84 -8.01
CA THR A 17 -34.51 4.51 -8.64
C THR A 17 -33.83 3.40 -7.84
N PHE A 18 -33.02 2.56 -8.48
CA PHE A 18 -32.25 1.50 -7.82
C PHE A 18 -31.49 1.98 -6.54
N LEU A 19 -31.16 3.28 -6.49
CA LEU A 19 -30.56 3.96 -5.34
C LEU A 19 -31.51 4.10 -4.15
N GLU A 20 -32.80 4.37 -4.35
CA GLU A 20 -33.78 4.39 -3.25
C GLU A 20 -34.01 2.99 -2.66
N LEU A 21 -33.85 1.94 -3.47
CA LEU A 21 -34.00 0.55 -3.03
C LEU A 21 -32.82 0.09 -2.15
N ILE A 22 -31.58 0.44 -2.49
CA ILE A 22 -30.39 0.14 -1.66
C ILE A 22 -30.42 0.93 -0.34
N VAL A 23 -31.03 2.10 -0.36
CA VAL A 23 -31.02 3.09 0.73
C VAL A 23 -32.36 3.12 1.47
N SER A 24 -33.24 2.13 1.26
CA SER A 24 -34.43 1.97 2.09
C SER A 24 -34.01 1.88 3.56
N TYR A 25 -34.76 2.57 4.43
CA TYR A 25 -34.54 2.56 5.87
C TYR A 25 -34.49 1.13 6.43
N ASP A 26 -35.19 0.19 5.80
CA ASP A 26 -35.25 -1.21 6.23
C ASP A 26 -33.96 -1.99 5.90
N LEU A 27 -33.32 -1.73 4.76
CA LEU A 27 -32.15 -2.50 4.30
C LEU A 27 -30.82 -1.94 4.81
N TYR A 28 -30.75 -0.62 5.00
CA TYR A 28 -29.56 0.08 5.48
C TYR A 28 -28.91 -0.53 6.74
N PRO A 29 -29.62 -0.85 7.84
CA PRO A 29 -28.99 -1.37 9.05
C PRO A 29 -28.29 -2.72 8.83
N TYR A 30 -28.87 -3.60 8.00
CA TYR A 30 -28.27 -4.89 7.66
C TYR A 30 -27.01 -4.71 6.83
N LEU A 31 -27.05 -3.85 5.81
CA LEU A 31 -25.88 -3.55 4.98
C LEU A 31 -24.77 -2.90 5.79
N LYS A 32 -25.11 -1.92 6.64
CA LYS A 32 -24.15 -1.25 7.53
C LYS A 32 -23.45 -2.27 8.45
N THR A 33 -24.22 -3.12 9.11
CA THR A 33 -23.69 -4.17 10.00
C THR A 33 -22.78 -5.13 9.24
N PHE A 34 -23.18 -5.56 8.05
CA PHE A 34 -22.38 -6.40 7.18
C PHE A 34 -21.03 -5.76 6.81
N PHE A 35 -21.03 -4.50 6.38
CA PHE A 35 -19.79 -3.78 6.05
C PHE A 35 -18.90 -3.55 7.29
N CYS A 36 -19.47 -3.29 8.46
CA CYS A 36 -18.70 -3.19 9.71
C CYS A 36 -18.00 -4.50 10.05
N ILE A 37 -18.69 -5.65 9.94
CA ILE A 37 -18.10 -6.95 10.20
C ILE A 37 -16.95 -7.23 9.21
N LEU A 38 -17.18 -6.98 7.92
CA LEU A 38 -16.14 -7.14 6.90
C LEU A 38 -14.92 -6.24 7.15
N ALA A 39 -15.14 -4.97 7.51
CA ALA A 39 -14.05 -4.05 7.82
C ALA A 39 -13.19 -4.58 8.98
N LEU A 40 -13.81 -5.11 10.06
CA LEU A 40 -13.10 -5.70 11.19
C LEU A 40 -12.31 -6.97 10.82
N ILE A 41 -12.84 -7.80 9.92
CA ILE A 41 -12.15 -9.02 9.44
C ILE A 41 -10.81 -8.66 8.79
N PHE A 42 -10.71 -7.52 8.10
CA PHE A 42 -9.45 -7.09 7.49
C PHE A 42 -8.62 -6.18 8.40
N SER A 43 -9.25 -5.25 9.13
CA SER A 43 -8.53 -4.24 9.91
C SER A 43 -7.84 -4.84 11.13
N LEU A 44 -8.46 -5.78 11.85
CA LEU A 44 -7.86 -6.37 13.06
C LEU A 44 -6.59 -7.17 12.74
N PRO A 45 -6.57 -8.10 11.76
CA PRO A 45 -5.32 -8.75 11.37
C PRO A 45 -4.30 -7.77 10.76
N ALA A 46 -4.75 -6.73 10.05
CA ALA A 46 -3.85 -5.73 9.49
C ALA A 46 -3.09 -4.95 10.57
N ILE A 47 -3.67 -4.73 11.76
CA ILE A 47 -2.95 -4.18 12.92
C ILE A 47 -1.78 -5.11 13.28
N CYS A 48 -2.04 -6.40 13.49
CA CYS A 48 -1.03 -7.39 13.86
C CYS A 48 0.07 -7.49 12.79
N PHE A 49 -0.32 -7.56 11.51
CA PHE A 49 0.62 -7.64 10.40
C PHE A 49 1.48 -6.39 10.25
N ASN A 50 0.94 -5.20 10.48
CA ASN A 50 1.73 -3.97 10.42
C ASN A 50 2.65 -3.80 11.63
N ILE A 51 2.28 -4.28 12.82
CA ILE A 51 3.22 -4.40 13.95
C ILE A 51 4.40 -5.31 13.57
N ILE A 52 4.12 -6.48 12.98
CA ILE A 52 5.16 -7.40 12.53
C ILE A 52 6.03 -6.72 11.46
N ASN A 53 5.44 -6.02 10.50
CA ASN A 53 6.17 -5.28 9.49
C ASN A 53 7.15 -4.28 10.11
N VAL A 54 6.68 -3.47 11.07
CA VAL A 54 7.52 -2.50 11.80
C VAL A 54 8.69 -3.20 12.49
N VAL A 55 8.42 -4.26 13.27
CA VAL A 55 9.46 -5.00 13.98
C VAL A 55 10.51 -5.56 13.02
N ILE A 56 10.08 -6.17 11.92
CA ILE A 56 11.00 -6.77 10.94
C ILE A 56 11.81 -5.69 10.20
N PHE A 57 11.20 -4.59 9.77
CA PHE A 57 11.95 -3.52 9.10
C PHE A 57 12.94 -2.81 10.02
N CYS A 58 12.60 -2.66 11.31
CA CYS A 58 13.54 -2.18 12.33
C CYS A 58 14.72 -3.15 12.49
N LYS A 59 14.47 -4.48 12.54
CA LYS A 59 15.53 -5.50 12.63
C LYS A 59 16.43 -5.59 11.41
N ILE A 60 15.88 -5.40 10.20
CA ILE A 60 16.66 -5.35 8.96
C ILE A 60 17.66 -4.19 8.97
N GLY A 61 17.33 -3.12 9.70
CA GLY A 61 18.10 -1.88 9.71
C GLY A 61 17.70 -0.97 8.55
N VAL A 62 17.27 0.25 8.90
CA VAL A 62 16.79 1.25 7.94
C VAL A 62 17.98 1.98 7.29
N THR A 63 18.66 1.27 6.40
CA THR A 63 19.90 1.75 5.74
C THR A 63 19.64 2.41 4.40
N ASP A 64 18.56 2.04 3.72
CA ASP A 64 18.18 2.55 2.40
C ASP A 64 16.79 3.21 2.40
N SER A 65 16.53 4.06 1.41
CA SER A 65 15.25 4.79 1.27
C SER A 65 14.06 3.86 1.08
N ILE A 66 14.29 2.70 0.45
CA ILE A 66 13.26 1.69 0.18
C ILE A 66 12.74 1.09 1.49
N THR A 67 13.65 0.65 2.36
CA THR A 67 13.35 0.05 3.65
C THR A 67 12.70 1.10 4.57
N LEU A 68 13.18 2.35 4.52
CA LEU A 68 12.55 3.47 5.22
C LEU A 68 11.09 3.67 4.80
N CYS A 69 10.82 3.67 3.50
CA CYS A 69 9.47 3.84 2.97
C CYS A 69 8.53 2.72 3.42
N PHE A 70 8.99 1.46 3.39
CA PHE A 70 8.16 0.35 3.86
C PHE A 70 7.91 0.39 5.37
N LEU A 71 8.89 0.83 6.17
CA LEU A 71 8.69 1.07 7.59
C LEU A 71 7.66 2.18 7.84
N TYR A 72 7.80 3.30 7.13
CA TYR A 72 6.88 4.43 7.25
C TYR A 72 5.45 4.04 6.86
N LEU A 73 5.30 3.31 5.74
CA LEU A 73 4.02 2.79 5.31
C LEU A 73 3.39 1.86 6.36
N ALA A 74 4.17 0.96 6.96
CA ALA A 74 3.68 0.09 8.02
C ALA A 74 3.22 0.87 9.28
N LEU A 75 3.89 1.97 9.63
CA LEU A 75 3.46 2.86 10.72
C LEU A 75 2.16 3.59 10.40
N SER A 76 2.03 4.14 9.18
CA SER A 76 0.82 4.82 8.74
C SER A 76 -0.37 3.86 8.61
N ASP A 77 -0.15 2.67 8.04
CA ASP A 77 -1.17 1.62 7.95
C ASP A 77 -1.61 1.16 9.35
N PHE A 78 -0.67 0.98 10.29
CA PHE A 78 -1.00 0.64 11.68
C PHE A 78 -1.93 1.67 12.33
N GLY A 79 -1.62 2.97 12.22
CA GLY A 79 -2.48 4.04 12.75
C GLY A 79 -3.86 4.08 12.08
N THR A 80 -3.90 3.90 10.76
CA THR A 80 -5.14 3.86 9.98
C THR A 80 -6.01 2.67 10.38
N MET A 81 -5.43 1.49 10.59
CA MET A 81 -6.16 0.27 10.94
C MET A 81 -6.65 0.27 12.40
N ILE A 82 -5.89 0.87 13.33
CA ILE A 82 -6.36 1.06 14.72
C ILE A 82 -7.57 1.98 14.75
N THR A 83 -7.47 3.15 14.11
CA THR A 83 -8.57 4.13 14.09
C THR A 83 -9.80 3.58 13.39
N LEU A 84 -9.63 2.86 12.27
CA LEU A 84 -10.73 2.16 11.58
C LEU A 84 -11.38 1.11 12.48
N SER A 85 -10.59 0.30 13.18
CA SER A 85 -11.13 -0.76 14.05
C SER A 85 -11.93 -0.20 15.22
N ILE A 86 -11.45 0.87 15.87
CA ILE A 86 -12.16 1.53 16.97
C ILE A 86 -13.47 2.15 16.46
N MET A 87 -13.41 2.93 15.38
CA MET A 87 -14.59 3.55 14.76
C MET A 87 -15.64 2.52 14.38
N THR A 88 -15.21 1.43 13.73
CA THR A 88 -16.10 0.35 13.29
C THR A 88 -16.69 -0.42 14.46
N PHE A 89 -15.89 -0.68 15.49
CA PHE A 89 -16.37 -1.35 16.71
C PHE A 89 -17.44 -0.52 17.43
N PHE A 90 -17.23 0.79 17.60
CA PHE A 90 -18.25 1.68 18.15
C PHE A 90 -19.52 1.71 17.30
N THR A 91 -19.36 1.80 15.99
CA THR A 91 -20.48 1.76 15.05
C THR A 91 -21.28 0.45 15.17
N LEU A 92 -20.59 -0.68 15.36
CA LEU A 92 -21.21 -1.99 15.52
C LEU A 92 -21.97 -2.11 16.85
N LEU A 93 -21.41 -1.60 17.95
CA LEU A 93 -22.09 -1.59 19.26
C LEU A 93 -23.40 -0.79 19.21
N VAL A 94 -23.40 0.37 18.53
CA VAL A 94 -24.62 1.16 18.29
C VAL A 94 -25.61 0.39 17.41
N ALA A 95 -25.13 -0.24 16.33
CA ALA A 95 -25.99 -1.01 15.42
C ALA A 95 -26.63 -2.25 16.07
N LEU A 96 -26.00 -2.81 17.11
CA LEU A 96 -26.51 -3.95 17.88
C LEU A 96 -27.34 -3.53 19.10
N GLU A 97 -27.64 -2.24 19.25
CA GLU A 97 -28.40 -1.68 20.39
C GLU A 97 -27.80 -2.10 21.75
N ALA A 98 -26.47 -2.18 21.82
CA ALA A 98 -25.80 -2.58 23.06
C ALA A 98 -26.08 -1.55 24.19
N PRO A 99 -26.18 -1.99 25.45
CA PRO A 99 -26.44 -1.08 26.57
C PRO A 99 -25.31 -0.06 26.76
N GLY A 100 -25.66 1.18 27.10
CA GLY A 100 -24.70 2.25 27.40
C GLY A 100 -24.03 2.89 26.16
N THR A 101 -24.68 2.84 24.99
CA THR A 101 -24.12 3.32 23.72
C THR A 101 -24.55 4.75 23.34
N THR A 102 -25.24 5.47 24.23
CA THR A 102 -25.84 6.80 23.95
C THR A 102 -24.83 7.83 23.43
N ASP A 103 -23.63 7.91 24.02
CA ASP A 103 -22.59 8.87 23.60
C ASP A 103 -21.64 8.33 22.52
N LEU A 104 -21.77 7.04 22.18
CA LEU A 104 -20.85 6.34 21.26
C LEU A 104 -20.85 6.88 19.82
N PRO A 105 -21.97 7.40 19.25
CA PRO A 105 -21.95 8.08 17.96
C PRO A 105 -20.99 9.28 17.92
N ILE A 106 -20.84 10.00 19.03
CA ILE A 106 -19.97 11.19 19.07
C ILE A 106 -18.52 10.77 19.18
N HIS A 107 -18.23 9.77 20.00
CA HIS A 107 -16.90 9.16 19.99
C HIS A 107 -16.54 8.58 18.62
N THR A 108 -17.51 8.01 17.90
CA THR A 108 -17.32 7.53 16.52
C THR A 108 -16.91 8.68 15.59
N PHE A 109 -17.55 9.85 15.70
CA PHE A 109 -17.15 11.04 14.95
C PHE A 109 -15.74 11.52 15.32
N THR A 110 -15.38 11.58 16.61
CA THR A 110 -14.03 11.96 17.03
C THR A 110 -12.96 11.04 16.43
N VAL A 111 -13.23 9.73 16.48
CA VAL A 111 -12.31 8.73 15.92
C VAL A 111 -12.28 8.81 14.40
N SER A 112 -13.38 9.16 13.72
CA SER A 112 -13.40 9.32 12.26
C SER A 112 -12.56 10.51 11.77
N VAL A 113 -12.47 11.59 12.57
CA VAL A 113 -11.54 12.70 12.29
C VAL A 113 -10.10 12.19 12.34
N ALA A 114 -9.72 11.49 13.41
CA ALA A 114 -8.37 10.90 13.52
C ALA A 114 -8.10 9.86 12.43
N HIS A 115 -9.10 9.05 12.08
CA HIS A 115 -9.02 8.07 11.00
C HIS A 115 -8.72 8.74 9.66
N SER A 116 -9.43 9.82 9.34
CA SER A 116 -9.23 10.59 8.11
C SER A 116 -7.78 11.10 8.01
N MET A 117 -7.26 11.67 9.10
CA MET A 117 -5.87 12.16 9.17
C MET A 117 -4.86 11.04 8.91
N CYS A 118 -5.03 9.87 9.54
CA CYS A 118 -4.16 8.71 9.32
C CYS A 118 -4.24 8.20 7.88
N LEU A 119 -5.45 8.13 7.33
CA LEU A 119 -5.72 7.67 5.96
C LEU A 119 -5.04 8.57 4.92
N ASP A 120 -5.16 9.89 5.07
CA ASP A 120 -4.58 10.87 4.15
C ASP A 120 -3.03 10.80 4.16
N ILE A 121 -2.43 10.63 5.35
CA ILE A 121 -0.98 10.39 5.48
C ILE A 121 -0.55 9.09 4.81
N ALA A 122 -1.31 8.00 5.02
CA ALA A 122 -1.03 6.71 4.39
C ALA A 122 -1.13 6.80 2.86
N ALA A 123 -2.17 7.45 2.34
CA ALA A 123 -2.37 7.65 0.90
C ALA A 123 -1.25 8.48 0.26
N ALA A 124 -0.84 9.58 0.90
CA ALA A 124 0.26 10.41 0.43
C ALA A 124 1.61 9.67 0.50
N THR A 125 1.83 8.88 1.56
CA THR A 125 3.00 8.01 1.69
C THR A 125 3.07 7.01 0.54
N THR A 126 1.98 6.30 0.26
CA THR A 126 1.97 5.32 -0.84
C THR A 126 2.17 5.98 -2.19
N THR A 127 1.63 7.18 -2.40
CA THR A 127 1.85 7.97 -3.62
C THR A 127 3.33 8.30 -3.80
N TYR A 128 4.01 8.76 -2.74
CA TYR A 128 5.45 9.00 -2.77
C TYR A 128 6.23 7.72 -3.09
N ILE A 129 5.86 6.59 -2.49
CA ILE A 129 6.50 5.28 -2.76
C ILE A 129 6.31 4.91 -4.24
N ALA A 130 5.10 5.00 -4.77
CA ALA A 130 4.81 4.69 -6.16
C ALA A 130 5.59 5.59 -7.11
N LEU A 131 5.68 6.89 -6.82
CA LEU A 131 6.48 7.84 -7.57
C LEU A 131 7.96 7.47 -7.56
N GLN A 132 8.51 7.17 -6.38
CA GLN A 132 9.90 6.71 -6.23
C GLN A 132 10.13 5.46 -7.09
N ARG A 133 9.23 4.46 -7.04
CA ARG A 133 9.35 3.23 -7.85
C ARG A 133 9.19 3.47 -9.34
N GLY A 134 8.20 4.25 -9.75
CA GLY A 134 7.94 4.60 -11.14
C GLY A 134 9.13 5.30 -11.77
N LEU A 135 9.68 6.30 -11.07
CA LEU A 135 10.87 7.02 -11.53
C LEU A 135 12.12 6.13 -11.55
N CYS A 136 12.28 5.18 -10.61
CA CYS A 136 13.41 4.24 -10.65
C CYS A 136 13.41 3.37 -11.91
N VAL A 137 12.21 3.11 -12.46
CA VAL A 137 12.04 2.33 -13.69
C VAL A 137 12.13 3.21 -14.93
N ALA A 138 11.43 4.36 -14.95
CA ALA A 138 11.37 5.24 -16.11
C ALA A 138 12.67 6.04 -16.31
N TRP A 139 13.35 6.43 -15.22
CA TRP A 139 14.53 7.29 -15.26
C TRP A 139 15.61 6.87 -14.24
N PRO A 140 16.33 5.76 -14.49
CA PRO A 140 17.28 5.19 -13.54
C PRO A 140 18.50 6.06 -13.22
N PHE A 141 18.91 6.94 -14.14
CA PHE A 141 20.09 7.81 -13.97
C PHE A 141 19.86 8.95 -12.96
N LEU A 142 18.65 9.51 -12.92
CA LEU A 142 18.30 10.56 -11.97
C LEU A 142 18.06 9.99 -10.57
N THR A 143 17.40 8.83 -10.50
CA THR A 143 16.91 8.27 -9.22
C THR A 143 17.98 7.75 -8.27
N ARG A 144 19.15 7.32 -8.77
CA ARG A 144 20.25 6.84 -7.93
C ARG A 144 20.81 7.90 -6.98
N HIS A 145 20.73 9.18 -7.34
CA HIS A 145 21.22 10.29 -6.51
C HIS A 145 20.09 11.10 -5.85
N THR A 146 18.87 11.04 -6.38
CA THR A 146 17.73 11.76 -5.84
C THR A 146 17.18 11.12 -4.56
N PHE A 147 16.91 9.80 -4.57
CA PHE A 147 16.18 9.12 -3.49
C PHE A 147 17.10 8.52 -2.42
N THR A 148 17.82 9.37 -1.70
CA THR A 148 18.60 8.96 -0.52
C THR A 148 17.70 8.79 0.71
N ARG A 149 18.18 8.05 1.72
CA ARG A 149 17.44 7.79 2.97
C ARG A 149 17.01 9.08 3.67
N ASN A 150 17.96 10.00 3.91
CA ASN A 150 17.68 11.23 4.66
C ASN A 150 16.73 12.16 3.89
N ARG A 151 16.87 12.26 2.56
CA ARG A 151 15.95 13.04 1.73
C ARG A 151 14.54 12.46 1.75
N SER A 152 14.43 11.14 1.63
CA SER A 152 13.13 10.44 1.70
C SER A 152 12.47 10.62 3.07
N LEU A 153 13.25 10.56 4.16
CA LEU A 153 12.74 10.83 5.50
C LEU A 153 12.23 12.26 5.62
N ALA A 154 12.99 13.25 5.13
CA ALA A 154 12.56 14.64 5.12
C ALA A 154 11.25 14.81 4.35
N VAL A 155 11.13 14.23 3.15
CA VAL A 155 9.89 14.30 2.35
C VAL A 155 8.71 13.68 3.10
N LEU A 156 8.86 12.48 3.67
CA LEU A 156 7.79 11.81 4.42
C LEU A 156 7.36 12.62 5.64
N LEU A 157 8.30 13.17 6.40
CA LEU A 157 7.99 14.04 7.54
C LEU A 157 7.30 15.34 7.10
N THR A 158 7.76 15.96 6.01
CA THR A 158 7.14 17.17 5.46
C THR A 158 5.71 16.89 4.99
N ILE A 159 5.48 15.80 4.27
CA ILE A 159 4.12 15.38 3.86
C ILE A 159 3.21 15.28 5.08
N THR A 160 3.67 14.59 6.13
CA THR A 160 2.88 14.41 7.35
C THR A 160 2.60 15.72 8.07
N VAL A 161 3.60 16.60 8.23
CA VAL A 161 3.40 17.90 8.87
C VAL A 161 2.43 18.77 8.07
N LEU A 162 2.54 18.80 6.73
CA LEU A 162 1.64 19.59 5.88
C LEU A 162 0.20 19.09 5.95
N LEU A 163 0.00 17.77 5.87
CA LEU A 163 -1.35 17.19 5.98
C LEU A 163 -1.95 17.45 7.36
N LEU A 164 -1.19 17.22 8.43
CA LEU A 164 -1.66 17.53 9.79
C LEU A 164 -2.01 19.02 9.94
N ALA A 165 -1.23 19.92 9.35
CA ALA A 165 -1.50 21.36 9.39
C ALA A 165 -2.78 21.73 8.61
N CYS A 166 -3.08 21.05 7.50
CA CYS A 166 -4.31 21.25 6.75
C CYS A 166 -5.55 20.69 7.48
N GLU A 167 -5.41 19.58 8.20
CA GLU A 167 -6.50 18.93 8.95
C GLU A 167 -6.82 19.60 10.28
N LEU A 168 -5.78 20.12 10.96
CA LEU A 168 -5.87 20.64 12.31
C LEU A 168 -6.98 21.68 12.50
N PRO A 169 -7.15 22.69 11.62
CA PRO A 169 -8.21 23.68 11.76
C PRO A 169 -9.59 23.05 11.85
N ARG A 170 -9.92 22.10 10.96
CA ARG A 170 -11.20 21.37 10.98
C ARG A 170 -11.35 20.49 12.22
N ALA A 171 -10.25 19.93 12.71
CA ALA A 171 -10.24 19.04 13.88
C ALA A 171 -10.45 19.78 15.22
N VAL A 172 -10.21 21.10 15.27
CA VAL A 172 -10.34 21.91 16.50
C VAL A 172 -11.54 22.86 16.51
N THR A 173 -12.33 22.90 15.43
CA THR A 173 -13.49 23.81 15.27
C THR A 173 -14.82 23.18 15.65
N PHE A 174 -14.80 22.20 16.55
CA PHE A 174 -16.00 21.66 17.19
C PHE A 174 -15.74 21.43 18.68
N ARG A 175 -16.80 21.49 19.49
CA ARG A 175 -16.74 21.18 20.92
C ARG A 175 -17.83 20.19 21.31
N TYR A 176 -17.60 19.48 22.41
CA TYR A 176 -18.65 18.69 23.04
C TYR A 176 -19.48 19.56 23.95
N SER A 177 -20.79 19.47 23.80
CA SER A 177 -21.77 20.10 24.68
C SER A 177 -22.72 19.03 25.23
N GLN A 178 -23.41 19.32 26.32
CA GLN A 178 -24.45 18.44 26.85
C GLN A 178 -25.81 18.97 26.46
N ALA A 179 -26.67 18.11 25.92
CA ALA A 179 -28.05 18.42 25.62
C ALA A 179 -28.97 17.37 26.27
N ALA A 180 -30.20 17.76 26.61
CA ALA A 180 -31.20 16.81 27.05
C ALA A 180 -31.55 15.86 25.89
N ASP A 181 -31.61 14.56 26.18
CA ASP A 181 -32.06 13.55 25.22
C ASP A 181 -33.54 13.82 24.85
N PRO A 182 -33.84 14.11 23.56
CA PRO A 182 -35.20 14.39 23.12
C PRO A 182 -36.18 13.22 23.35
N ALA A 183 -35.67 11.99 23.46
CA ALA A 183 -36.50 10.79 23.63
C ALA A 183 -36.89 10.54 25.10
N SER A 184 -35.97 10.76 26.05
CA SER A 184 -36.20 10.47 27.47
C SER A 184 -36.41 11.72 28.33
N ASN A 185 -36.06 12.91 27.84
CA ASN A 185 -36.04 14.21 28.54
C ASN A 185 -35.38 14.23 29.92
N SER A 186 -34.71 13.14 30.33
CA SER A 186 -34.19 12.91 31.68
C SER A 186 -32.71 12.55 31.69
N SER A 187 -32.19 11.97 30.60
CA SER A 187 -30.75 11.76 30.40
C SER A 187 -30.12 12.91 29.62
N GLN A 188 -28.95 13.36 30.07
CA GLN A 188 -28.09 14.22 29.27
C GLN A 188 -27.31 13.37 28.27
N MET A 189 -27.30 13.76 27.00
CA MET A 189 -26.44 13.19 25.96
C MET A 189 -25.38 14.20 25.56
N LEU A 190 -24.20 13.71 25.20
CA LEU A 190 -23.21 14.53 24.53
C LEU A 190 -23.79 14.97 23.16
N VAL A 191 -23.42 16.14 22.67
CA VAL A 191 -23.68 16.62 21.31
C VAL A 191 -22.46 17.35 20.76
N ILE A 192 -22.33 17.37 19.43
CA ILE A 192 -21.29 18.14 18.76
C ILE A 192 -21.83 19.53 18.45
N GLU A 193 -21.14 20.56 18.92
CA GLU A 193 -21.40 21.94 18.57
C GLU A 193 -20.25 22.47 17.70
N TYR A 194 -20.58 22.82 16.47
CA TYR A 194 -19.63 23.42 15.52
C TYR A 194 -19.45 24.90 15.82
N LEU A 195 -18.21 25.38 15.76
CA LEU A 195 -17.90 26.80 15.80
C LEU A 195 -18.30 27.44 14.45
N ASP A 196 -18.59 28.74 14.45
CA ASP A 196 -19.03 29.46 13.25
C ASP A 196 -18.06 29.31 12.05
N ILE A 197 -16.76 29.16 12.34
CA ILE A 197 -15.71 29.02 11.32
C ILE A 197 -15.52 27.58 10.78
N TYR A 198 -16.28 26.60 11.30
CA TYR A 198 -16.13 25.20 10.94
C TYR A 198 -16.40 24.97 9.44
N ASP A 199 -17.43 25.63 8.90
CA ASP A 199 -17.88 25.40 7.52
C ASP A 199 -16.84 25.87 6.50
N GLU A 200 -16.16 26.99 6.75
CA GLU A 200 -15.07 27.47 5.90
C GLU A 200 -13.91 26.48 5.89
N PHE A 201 -13.47 26.01 7.06
CA PHE A 201 -12.37 25.03 7.13
C PHE A 201 -12.75 23.67 6.55
N ASN A 202 -13.97 23.21 6.78
CA ASN A 202 -14.47 21.97 6.20
C ASN A 202 -14.55 22.07 4.66
N THR A 203 -15.00 23.21 4.12
CA THR A 203 -15.02 23.46 2.67
C THR A 203 -13.61 23.45 2.07
N LEU A 204 -12.65 24.10 2.72
CA LEU A 204 -11.25 24.09 2.29
C LEU A 204 -10.65 22.67 2.32
N TYR A 205 -10.92 21.90 3.38
CA TYR A 205 -10.51 20.49 3.48
C TYR A 205 -11.08 19.65 2.34
N LEU A 206 -12.39 19.72 2.11
CA LEU A 206 -13.06 18.97 1.05
C LEU A 206 -12.47 19.32 -0.33
N LEU A 207 -12.24 20.61 -0.61
CA LEU A 207 -11.70 21.03 -1.89
C LEU A 207 -10.24 20.61 -2.07
N PHE A 208 -9.35 20.93 -1.13
CA PHE A 208 -7.92 20.75 -1.32
C PHE A 208 -7.46 19.31 -1.09
N ILE A 209 -7.94 18.64 -0.04
CA ILE A 209 -7.49 17.31 0.35
C ILE A 209 -8.34 16.24 -0.33
N ARG A 210 -9.67 16.31 -0.16
CA ARG A 210 -10.58 15.25 -0.64
C ARG A 210 -10.78 15.29 -2.15
N ILE A 211 -10.70 16.46 -2.78
CA ILE A 211 -10.80 16.59 -4.24
C ILE A 211 -9.39 16.71 -4.84
N ILE A 212 -8.78 17.90 -4.79
CA ILE A 212 -7.57 18.20 -5.60
C ILE A 212 -6.44 17.20 -5.34
N LEU A 213 -6.07 17.00 -4.08
CA LEU A 213 -4.98 16.11 -3.72
C LEU A 213 -5.30 14.65 -4.05
N SER A 214 -6.51 14.17 -3.75
CA SER A 214 -6.92 12.79 -4.02
C SER A 214 -6.88 12.46 -5.51
N PHE A 215 -7.37 13.35 -6.38
CA PHE A 215 -7.25 13.19 -7.83
C PHE A 215 -5.80 13.21 -8.30
N ALA A 216 -4.99 14.15 -7.80
CA ALA A 216 -3.58 14.22 -8.14
C ALA A 216 -2.83 12.92 -7.75
N GLN A 217 -3.07 12.42 -6.54
CA GLN A 217 -2.52 11.15 -6.06
C GLN A 217 -2.92 9.98 -6.97
N TYR A 218 -4.20 9.87 -7.31
CA TYR A 218 -4.69 8.79 -8.18
C TYR A 218 -4.08 8.83 -9.59
N ILE A 219 -3.95 10.02 -10.17
CA ILE A 219 -3.30 10.21 -11.47
C ILE A 219 -1.82 9.82 -11.39
N ILE A 220 -1.10 10.30 -10.38
CA ILE A 220 0.33 9.96 -10.17
C ILE A 220 0.50 8.45 -10.01
N MET A 221 -0.32 7.81 -9.18
CA MET A 221 -0.34 6.37 -8.95
C MET A 221 -0.55 5.59 -10.26
N SER A 222 -1.53 6.01 -11.06
CA SER A 222 -1.88 5.38 -12.34
C SER A 222 -0.76 5.50 -13.36
N VAL A 223 -0.17 6.70 -13.50
CA VAL A 223 1.00 6.94 -14.37
C VAL A 223 2.19 6.09 -13.93
N CYS A 224 2.45 6.00 -12.63
CA CYS A 224 3.52 5.16 -12.08
C CYS A 224 3.29 3.67 -12.35
N ALA A 225 2.05 3.18 -12.19
CA ALA A 225 1.69 1.79 -12.51
C ALA A 225 2.02 1.46 -13.97
N VAL A 226 1.61 2.34 -14.89
CA VAL A 226 1.88 2.19 -16.33
C VAL A 226 3.39 2.22 -16.60
N ALA A 227 4.12 3.17 -16.03
CA ALA A 227 5.57 3.26 -16.19
C ALA A 227 6.31 2.00 -15.72
N ILE A 228 5.94 1.48 -14.54
CA ILE A 228 6.51 0.23 -13.99
C ILE A 228 6.17 -0.96 -14.91
N ALA A 229 4.93 -1.05 -15.38
CA ALA A 229 4.50 -2.12 -16.28
C ALA A 229 5.27 -2.12 -17.61
N ILE A 230 5.47 -0.94 -18.22
CA ILE A 230 6.25 -0.78 -19.46
C ILE A 230 7.71 -1.18 -19.23
N GLY A 231 8.33 -0.72 -18.14
CA GLY A 231 9.71 -1.09 -17.82
C GLY A 231 9.89 -2.57 -17.52
N MET A 232 8.91 -3.21 -16.89
CA MET A 232 8.89 -4.65 -16.68
C MET A 232 8.87 -5.43 -18.00
N ARG A 233 8.00 -5.04 -18.95
CA ARG A 233 7.92 -5.67 -20.28
C ARG A 233 9.23 -5.53 -21.04
N SER A 234 9.84 -4.34 -20.99
CA SER A 234 11.14 -4.07 -21.62
C SER A 234 12.24 -4.95 -21.05
N SER A 235 12.26 -5.14 -19.73
CA SER A 235 13.22 -6.00 -19.03
C SER A 235 13.07 -7.49 -19.38
N ILE A 236 11.85 -7.94 -19.68
CA ILE A 236 11.56 -9.32 -20.11
C ILE A 236 12.01 -9.53 -21.57
N LYS A 237 11.65 -8.61 -22.48
CA LYS A 237 12.00 -8.69 -23.91
C LYS A 237 13.51 -8.72 -24.14
N LEU A 238 14.26 -7.87 -23.41
CA LEU A 238 15.72 -7.85 -23.49
C LEU A 238 16.34 -9.19 -23.05
N LYS A 239 15.74 -9.88 -22.06
CA LYS A 239 16.21 -11.18 -21.58
C LYS A 239 15.92 -12.30 -22.58
N SER A 240 14.74 -12.31 -23.21
CA SER A 240 14.41 -13.30 -24.25
C SER A 240 15.26 -13.17 -25.51
N SER A 241 15.67 -11.95 -25.89
CA SER A 241 16.56 -11.73 -27.04
C SER A 241 18.03 -12.10 -26.76
N SER A 242 18.45 -11.99 -25.50
CA SER A 242 19.81 -12.33 -25.06
C SER A 242 20.04 -13.85 -24.98
N SER A 243 19.01 -14.64 -24.68
CA SER A 243 19.09 -16.12 -24.63
C SER A 243 19.24 -16.78 -26.00
N THR A 244 18.74 -16.16 -27.08
CA THR A 244 18.76 -16.75 -28.43
C THR A 244 20.06 -16.47 -29.18
N SER A 245 20.76 -15.38 -28.83
CA SER A 245 21.94 -14.90 -29.59
C SER A 245 23.28 -15.53 -29.14
N GLY A 246 23.30 -16.24 -28.00
CA GLY A 246 24.52 -16.81 -27.41
C GLY A 246 25.03 -18.13 -28.04
N SER A 247 24.19 -18.84 -28.79
CA SER A 247 24.52 -20.20 -29.27
C SER A 247 25.09 -20.27 -30.69
N GLN A 248 25.02 -19.22 -31.51
CA GLN A 248 25.42 -19.30 -32.93
C GLN A 248 26.74 -18.60 -33.29
N SER A 249 27.25 -17.67 -32.48
CA SER A 249 28.39 -16.82 -32.90
C SER A 249 29.78 -17.46 -32.73
N HIS A 250 29.96 -18.46 -31.84
CA HIS A 250 31.30 -19.00 -31.54
C HIS A 250 31.66 -20.34 -32.20
N SER A 251 30.73 -21.01 -32.88
CA SER A 251 31.01 -22.27 -33.60
C SER A 251 31.88 -22.04 -34.86
N ASN A 252 31.71 -20.91 -35.55
CA ASN A 252 32.39 -20.67 -36.82
C ASN A 252 33.82 -20.13 -36.67
N ARG A 253 34.15 -19.40 -35.59
CA ARG A 253 35.51 -18.84 -35.41
C ARG A 253 36.53 -19.89 -34.94
N SER A 254 36.09 -20.97 -34.29
CA SER A 254 36.98 -22.04 -33.85
C SER A 254 37.32 -23.03 -34.97
N LYS A 255 36.51 -23.12 -36.02
CA LYS A 255 36.79 -23.99 -37.18
C LYS A 255 37.85 -23.38 -38.11
N ASN A 256 37.81 -22.07 -38.36
CA ASN A 256 38.78 -21.41 -39.26
C ASN A 256 40.22 -21.40 -38.71
N ASN A 257 40.42 -21.37 -37.39
CA ASN A 257 41.77 -21.38 -36.81
C ASN A 257 42.44 -22.77 -36.82
N LEU A 258 41.66 -23.86 -36.97
CA LEU A 258 42.22 -25.21 -37.04
C LEU A 258 42.69 -25.58 -38.46
N GLU A 259 42.19 -24.91 -39.50
CA GLU A 259 42.63 -25.09 -40.89
C GLU A 259 43.92 -24.32 -41.19
N ILE A 260 44.11 -23.13 -40.63
CA ILE A 260 45.31 -22.31 -40.88
C ILE A 260 46.57 -22.92 -40.23
N ALA A 261 46.42 -23.63 -39.10
CA ALA A 261 47.56 -24.22 -38.37
C ALA A 261 48.10 -25.53 -38.98
N LYS A 262 47.42 -26.14 -39.96
CA LYS A 262 47.85 -27.41 -40.58
C LYS A 262 48.86 -27.26 -41.71
N ASN A 263 49.19 -26.03 -42.14
CA ASN A 263 50.01 -25.81 -43.33
C ASN A 263 51.45 -25.34 -43.09
N THR A 264 51.95 -25.39 -41.84
CA THR A 264 53.38 -25.11 -41.58
C THR A 264 54.08 -26.39 -41.11
N LYS A 265 54.91 -26.95 -41.99
CA LYS A 265 55.71 -28.16 -41.77
C LYS A 265 56.72 -27.96 -40.63
N GLY A 266 56.69 -28.87 -39.68
CA GLY A 266 57.72 -29.07 -38.65
C GLY A 266 57.27 -30.18 -37.70
N ILE A 267 57.86 -31.37 -37.83
CA ILE A 267 57.55 -32.54 -37.00
C ILE A 267 57.93 -32.23 -35.54
N PRO A 268 56.99 -32.18 -34.57
CA PRO A 268 57.34 -32.04 -33.17
C PRO A 268 57.54 -33.42 -32.53
N THR A 269 58.60 -33.56 -31.75
CA THR A 269 58.94 -34.76 -30.98
C THR A 269 57.84 -35.13 -29.96
N PRO A 270 57.58 -36.43 -29.66
CA PRO A 270 56.44 -36.88 -28.85
C PRO A 270 56.30 -36.30 -27.44
N ALA A 271 57.37 -35.76 -26.86
CA ALA A 271 57.40 -35.20 -25.51
C ALA A 271 56.80 -33.78 -25.41
N LYS A 272 56.81 -32.97 -26.48
CA LYS A 272 56.29 -31.58 -26.46
C LYS A 272 54.78 -31.46 -26.78
N GLN A 273 54.17 -32.48 -27.41
CA GLN A 273 52.73 -32.49 -27.69
C GLN A 273 51.86 -32.75 -26.44
N LYS A 274 52.33 -33.56 -25.48
CA LYS A 274 51.59 -33.83 -24.24
C LYS A 274 51.50 -32.62 -23.32
N GLN A 275 52.53 -31.77 -23.28
CA GLN A 275 52.53 -30.56 -22.42
C GLN A 275 51.70 -29.40 -22.98
N LEU A 276 51.63 -29.25 -24.32
CA LEU A 276 50.80 -28.20 -24.96
C LEU A 276 49.30 -28.55 -24.89
N GLN A 277 48.91 -29.80 -25.13
CA GLN A 277 47.51 -30.23 -25.04
C GLN A 277 46.94 -30.18 -23.61
N GLN A 278 47.78 -30.38 -22.59
CA GLN A 278 47.35 -30.34 -21.19
C GLN A 278 47.22 -28.90 -20.69
N LYS A 279 48.14 -28.00 -21.05
CA LYS A 279 48.07 -26.57 -20.72
C LYS A 279 46.91 -25.85 -21.41
N GLU A 280 46.57 -26.26 -22.64
CA GLU A 280 45.44 -25.73 -23.40
C GLU A 280 44.09 -26.28 -22.90
N LYS A 281 44.00 -27.57 -22.52
CA LYS A 281 42.81 -28.13 -21.87
C LYS A 281 42.52 -27.47 -20.51
N THR A 282 43.53 -27.24 -19.67
CA THR A 282 43.35 -26.56 -18.38
C THR A 282 42.99 -25.09 -18.56
N SER A 283 43.61 -24.37 -19.50
CA SER A 283 43.26 -22.97 -19.81
C SER A 283 41.84 -22.82 -20.35
N THR A 284 41.38 -23.77 -21.17
CA THR A 284 40.02 -23.80 -21.73
C THR A 284 38.98 -24.18 -20.68
N HIS A 285 39.32 -25.08 -19.75
CA HIS A 285 38.44 -25.45 -18.62
C HIS A 285 38.25 -24.28 -17.66
N VAL A 286 39.34 -23.61 -17.26
CA VAL A 286 39.30 -22.43 -16.38
C VAL A 286 38.53 -21.27 -17.03
N LYS A 287 38.69 -21.04 -18.34
CA LYS A 287 37.88 -20.04 -19.07
C LYS A 287 36.41 -20.42 -19.19
N ARG A 288 36.07 -21.70 -19.30
CA ARG A 288 34.68 -22.19 -19.34
C ARG A 288 34.01 -22.06 -17.98
N GLU A 289 34.67 -22.45 -16.89
CA GLU A 289 34.19 -22.28 -15.52
C GLU A 289 33.98 -20.80 -15.18
N ALA A 290 34.95 -19.93 -15.48
CA ALA A 290 34.80 -18.48 -15.25
C ALA A 290 33.66 -17.86 -16.08
N LYS A 291 33.38 -18.40 -17.28
CA LYS A 291 32.28 -17.95 -18.15
C LYS A 291 30.92 -18.47 -17.66
N GLU A 292 30.85 -19.71 -17.17
CA GLU A 292 29.66 -20.26 -16.52
C GLU A 292 29.34 -19.55 -15.22
N ASP A 293 30.33 -19.26 -14.37
CA ASP A 293 30.12 -18.53 -13.12
C ASP A 293 29.65 -17.09 -13.38
N ASN A 294 30.21 -16.41 -14.38
CA ASN A 294 29.73 -15.08 -14.79
C ASN A 294 28.31 -15.12 -15.39
N SER A 295 27.98 -16.16 -16.16
CA SER A 295 26.63 -16.37 -16.70
C SER A 295 25.62 -16.60 -15.58
N LYS A 296 25.93 -17.51 -14.64
CA LYS A 296 25.09 -17.80 -13.46
C LYS A 296 24.90 -16.55 -12.58
N LYS A 297 25.95 -15.78 -12.32
CA LYS A 297 25.87 -14.51 -11.57
C LYS A 297 25.00 -13.46 -12.28
N ASN A 298 25.16 -13.27 -13.59
CA ASN A 298 24.34 -12.33 -14.36
C ASN A 298 22.87 -12.77 -14.43
N GLN A 299 22.60 -14.07 -14.58
CA GLN A 299 21.25 -14.62 -14.55
C GLN A 299 20.59 -14.44 -13.18
N GLN A 300 21.32 -14.73 -12.10
CA GLN A 300 20.82 -14.53 -10.72
C GLN A 300 20.54 -13.05 -10.42
N LYS A 301 21.42 -12.14 -10.85
CA LYS A 301 21.21 -10.68 -10.72
C LYS A 301 19.97 -10.22 -11.48
N GLY A 302 19.80 -10.69 -12.72
CA GLY A 302 18.61 -10.39 -13.53
C GLY A 302 17.30 -10.93 -12.93
N THR A 303 17.31 -12.09 -12.27
CA THR A 303 16.13 -12.62 -11.58
C THR A 303 15.77 -11.78 -10.35
N LYS A 304 16.77 -11.34 -9.57
CA LYS A 304 16.54 -10.45 -8.41
C LYS A 304 15.94 -9.10 -8.83
N GLU A 305 16.45 -8.49 -9.90
CA GLU A 305 15.90 -7.23 -10.43
C GLU A 305 14.45 -7.39 -10.91
N LEU A 306 14.11 -8.52 -11.55
CA LEU A 306 12.74 -8.80 -11.98
C LEU A 306 11.78 -8.98 -10.79
N LEU A 307 12.23 -9.61 -9.70
CA LEU A 307 11.42 -9.76 -8.49
C LEU A 307 11.08 -8.40 -7.86
N VAL A 308 12.04 -7.48 -7.80
CA VAL A 308 11.82 -6.12 -7.27
C VAL A 308 10.83 -5.34 -8.13
N ILE A 309 10.92 -5.46 -9.47
CA ILE A 309 9.98 -4.80 -10.38
C ILE A 309 8.58 -5.40 -10.23
N LYS A 310 8.46 -6.74 -10.16
CA LYS A 310 7.18 -7.41 -9.91
C LYS A 310 6.56 -6.98 -8.59
N GLN A 311 7.36 -6.90 -7.52
CA GLN A 311 6.91 -6.38 -6.23
C GLN A 311 6.28 -5.01 -6.37
N ALA A 312 7.03 -4.07 -6.96
CA ALA A 312 6.62 -2.68 -7.10
C ALA A 312 5.33 -2.59 -7.92
N LEU A 313 5.23 -3.36 -9.01
CA LEU A 313 4.02 -3.39 -9.82
C LEU A 313 2.81 -3.93 -9.04
N THR A 314 2.96 -5.03 -8.30
CA THR A 314 1.89 -5.60 -7.48
C THR A 314 1.37 -4.62 -6.44
N VAL A 315 2.27 -3.95 -5.71
CA VAL A 315 1.88 -2.94 -4.69
C VAL A 315 1.13 -1.79 -5.34
N VAL A 316 1.67 -1.22 -6.41
CA VAL A 316 1.07 -0.03 -7.04
C VAL A 316 -0.27 -0.37 -7.69
N LEU A 317 -0.40 -1.54 -8.34
CA LEU A 317 -1.68 -1.98 -8.90
C LEU A 317 -2.72 -2.24 -7.82
N LEU A 318 -2.35 -2.91 -6.73
CA LEU A 318 -3.27 -3.14 -5.60
C LEU A 318 -3.76 -1.80 -5.04
N GLN A 319 -2.85 -0.85 -4.82
CA GLN A 319 -3.22 0.47 -4.33
C GLN A 319 -4.14 1.21 -5.31
N VAL A 320 -3.88 1.19 -6.62
CA VAL A 320 -4.77 1.82 -7.61
C VAL A 320 -6.17 1.20 -7.54
N LEU A 321 -6.27 -0.12 -7.45
CA LEU A 321 -7.57 -0.81 -7.32
C LEU A 321 -8.28 -0.41 -6.03
N CYS A 322 -7.59 -0.43 -4.90
CA CYS A 322 -8.15 -0.11 -3.58
C CYS A 322 -8.48 1.37 -3.38
N THR A 323 -7.83 2.29 -4.11
CA THR A 323 -8.14 3.73 -4.06
C THR A 323 -9.23 4.13 -5.04
N THR A 324 -9.52 3.31 -6.06
CA THR A 324 -10.55 3.61 -7.07
C THR A 324 -11.93 3.90 -6.47
N PRO A 325 -12.46 3.13 -5.50
CA PRO A 325 -13.72 3.45 -4.85
C PRO A 325 -13.74 4.85 -4.22
N GLY A 326 -12.65 5.27 -3.59
CA GLY A 326 -12.53 6.60 -2.98
C GLY A 326 -12.64 7.73 -3.99
N ILE A 327 -12.04 7.56 -5.17
CA ILE A 327 -12.15 8.54 -6.26
C ILE A 327 -13.56 8.57 -6.83
N LEU A 328 -14.21 7.42 -7.01
CA LEU A 328 -15.60 7.37 -7.48
C LEU A 328 -16.55 8.06 -6.50
N VAL A 329 -16.36 7.84 -5.20
CA VAL A 329 -17.12 8.53 -4.15
C VAL A 329 -16.85 10.03 -4.18
N SER A 330 -15.59 10.45 -4.37
CA SER A 330 -15.24 11.87 -4.46
C SER A 330 -15.86 12.55 -5.66
N VAL A 331 -15.87 11.90 -6.84
CA VAL A 331 -16.60 12.37 -8.03
C VAL A 331 -18.10 12.51 -7.74
N TYR A 332 -18.69 11.51 -7.08
CA TYR A 332 -20.12 11.54 -6.77
C TYR A 332 -20.49 12.70 -5.83
N SER A 333 -19.66 12.96 -4.80
CA SER A 333 -19.82 14.11 -3.90
C SER A 333 -19.75 15.46 -4.62
N MET A 334 -19.03 15.55 -5.75
CA MET A 334 -18.95 16.78 -6.54
C MET A 334 -20.20 17.02 -7.40
N VAL A 335 -20.85 15.93 -7.85
CA VAL A 335 -22.02 16.00 -8.74
C VAL A 335 -23.31 16.14 -7.94
N GLU A 336 -23.38 15.53 -6.76
CA GLU A 336 -24.58 15.52 -5.91
C GLU A 336 -24.32 16.22 -4.58
N PRO A 337 -24.64 17.52 -4.44
CA PRO A 337 -24.43 18.27 -3.20
C PRO A 337 -25.17 17.68 -1.99
N ARG A 338 -26.23 16.90 -2.22
CA ARG A 338 -27.00 16.23 -1.16
C ARG A 338 -26.33 14.96 -0.63
N PHE A 339 -25.23 14.52 -1.25
CA PHE A 339 -24.39 13.41 -0.81
C PHE A 339 -23.34 13.88 0.20
N GLN A 340 -23.80 14.25 1.39
CA GLN A 340 -22.96 14.72 2.49
C GLN A 340 -23.44 14.15 3.82
N LEU A 341 -22.56 14.19 4.82
CA LEU A 341 -22.89 13.82 6.18
C LEU A 341 -24.08 14.64 6.69
N GLY A 342 -25.13 13.99 7.21
CA GLY A 342 -26.33 14.66 7.71
C GLY A 342 -27.29 15.19 6.64
N ALA A 343 -26.98 15.05 5.35
CA ALA A 343 -27.85 15.45 4.24
C ALA A 343 -28.80 14.33 3.78
N GLN A 344 -29.59 14.57 2.73
CA GLN A 344 -30.62 13.63 2.24
C GLN A 344 -30.07 12.23 1.94
N TYR A 345 -28.85 12.11 1.40
CA TYR A 345 -28.23 10.83 1.05
C TYR A 345 -27.27 10.29 2.13
N ASN A 346 -27.47 10.65 3.40
CA ASN A 346 -26.61 10.25 4.52
C ASN A 346 -26.37 8.73 4.62
N ASN A 347 -27.41 7.91 4.45
CA ASN A 347 -27.27 6.45 4.51
C ASN A 347 -26.39 5.91 3.38
N LEU A 348 -26.57 6.42 2.16
CA LEU A 348 -25.73 6.07 1.02
C LEU A 348 -24.28 6.53 1.23
N PHE A 349 -24.10 7.71 1.82
CA PHE A 349 -22.79 8.25 2.18
C PHE A 349 -22.02 7.29 3.08
N PHE A 350 -22.62 6.87 4.20
CA PHE A 350 -21.97 5.89 5.08
C PHE A 350 -21.69 4.56 4.41
N LEU A 351 -22.61 4.07 3.57
CA LEU A 351 -22.44 2.80 2.87
C LEU A 351 -21.23 2.83 1.91
N LEU A 352 -21.15 3.88 1.09
CA LEU A 352 -20.07 4.03 0.11
C LEU A 352 -18.73 4.29 0.78
N TYR A 353 -18.68 5.09 1.84
CA TYR A 353 -17.44 5.26 2.62
C TYR A 353 -17.02 3.97 3.33
N GLY A 354 -17.96 3.13 3.78
CA GLY A 354 -17.64 1.79 4.27
C GLY A 354 -16.93 0.91 3.23
N VAL A 355 -17.31 1.02 1.95
CA VAL A 355 -16.61 0.34 0.84
C VAL A 355 -15.19 0.91 0.64
N VAL A 356 -15.03 2.23 0.76
CA VAL A 356 -13.72 2.89 0.69
C VAL A 356 -12.81 2.39 1.80
N ASP A 357 -13.28 2.41 3.05
CA ASP A 357 -12.50 1.98 4.21
C ASP A 357 -12.13 0.49 4.13
N MET A 358 -13.06 -0.35 3.69
CA MET A 358 -12.79 -1.77 3.43
C MET A 358 -11.68 -1.95 2.38
N SER A 359 -11.71 -1.16 1.31
CA SER A 359 -10.70 -1.22 0.25
C SER A 359 -9.31 -0.85 0.77
N PHE A 360 -9.22 0.18 1.63
CA PHE A 360 -7.98 0.52 2.32
C PHE A 360 -7.54 -0.55 3.32
N ALA A 361 -8.46 -1.17 4.05
CA ALA A 361 -8.15 -2.26 4.97
C ALA A 361 -7.55 -3.48 4.25
N ILE A 362 -8.12 -3.86 3.10
CA ILE A 362 -7.58 -4.93 2.24
C ILE A 362 -6.16 -4.59 1.76
N ASN A 363 -5.92 -3.33 1.39
CA ASN A 363 -4.60 -2.88 0.96
C ASN A 363 -3.55 -2.98 2.08
N ALA A 364 -3.86 -2.43 3.26
CA ALA A 364 -2.99 -2.48 4.44
C ALA A 364 -2.74 -3.93 4.92
N PHE A 365 -3.76 -4.79 4.88
CA PHE A 365 -3.67 -6.21 5.19
C PHE A 365 -2.72 -6.95 4.23
N SER A 366 -2.81 -6.65 2.94
CA SER A 366 -2.08 -7.35 1.89
C SER A 366 -0.57 -7.06 1.89
N ASN A 367 -0.15 -5.91 2.41
CA ASN A 367 1.25 -5.48 2.42
C ASN A 367 2.19 -6.53 3.05
N PHE A 368 1.78 -7.17 4.15
CA PHE A 368 2.56 -8.24 4.78
C PHE A 368 2.84 -9.42 3.85
N PHE A 369 1.81 -9.92 3.15
CA PHE A 369 1.96 -11.03 2.21
C PHE A 369 2.80 -10.63 0.99
N ILE A 370 2.67 -9.39 0.53
CA ILE A 370 3.50 -8.87 -0.55
C ILE A 370 4.98 -8.87 -0.12
N TYR A 371 5.28 -8.42 1.11
CA TYR A 371 6.65 -8.45 1.63
C TYR A 371 7.19 -9.87 1.76
N LEU A 372 6.41 -10.83 2.25
CA LEU A 372 6.83 -12.24 2.34
C LEU A 372 7.12 -12.89 0.98
N ASN A 373 6.37 -12.52 -0.05
CA ASN A 373 6.52 -13.10 -1.38
C ASN A 373 7.65 -12.46 -2.18
N PHE A 374 7.82 -11.15 -2.06
CA PHE A 374 8.65 -10.38 -2.99
C PHE A 374 9.85 -9.66 -2.37
N ASN A 375 9.89 -9.47 -1.04
CA ASN A 375 11.03 -8.85 -0.36
C ASN A 375 11.88 -9.92 0.34
N SER A 376 13.00 -10.32 -0.29
CA SER A 376 13.86 -11.38 0.24
C SER A 376 14.45 -11.04 1.61
N LYS A 377 14.91 -9.79 1.82
CA LYS A 377 15.45 -9.34 3.12
C LYS A 377 14.39 -9.48 4.23
N PHE A 378 13.15 -9.08 3.93
CA PHE A 378 12.02 -9.23 4.83
C PHE A 378 11.73 -10.69 5.16
N LYS A 379 11.62 -11.53 4.13
CA LYS A 379 11.35 -12.96 4.26
C LYS A 379 12.40 -13.67 5.12
N ASP A 380 13.68 -13.39 4.89
CA ASP A 380 14.78 -14.03 5.61
C ASP A 380 14.81 -13.59 7.08
N CYS A 381 14.65 -12.29 7.34
CA CYS A 381 14.59 -11.75 8.71
C CYS A 381 13.35 -12.26 9.49
N PHE A 382 12.19 -12.35 8.83
CA PHE A 382 10.98 -12.91 9.41
C PHE A 382 11.17 -14.38 9.82
N LYS A 383 11.70 -15.22 8.91
CA LYS A 383 11.99 -16.63 9.20
C LYS A 383 12.96 -16.78 10.37
N SER A 384 14.04 -16.00 10.39
CA SER A 384 15.01 -16.01 11.48
C SER A 384 14.39 -15.62 12.82
N THR A 385 13.54 -14.58 12.83
CA THR A 385 12.83 -14.12 14.03
C THR A 385 11.88 -15.19 14.58
N VAL A 386 11.09 -15.83 13.71
CA VAL A 386 10.16 -16.91 14.11
C VAL A 386 10.92 -18.15 14.60
N HIS A 387 12.03 -18.51 13.95
CA HIS A 387 12.84 -19.66 14.36
C HIS A 387 13.53 -19.44 15.72
N CYS A 388 14.08 -18.26 15.96
CA CYS A 388 14.69 -17.91 17.25
C CYS A 388 13.64 -17.91 18.38
N GLY A 389 12.44 -17.41 18.12
CA GLY A 389 11.31 -17.48 19.07
C GLY A 389 10.92 -18.92 19.47
N LYS A 390 10.96 -19.86 18.52
CA LYS A 390 10.70 -21.28 18.81
C LYS A 390 11.76 -21.89 19.72
N ILE A 391 13.04 -21.59 19.49
CA ILE A 391 14.14 -22.10 20.31
C ILE A 391 14.07 -21.53 21.75
N SER A 392 13.75 -20.23 21.90
CA SER A 392 13.59 -19.61 23.21
C SER A 392 12.39 -20.15 24.01
N LEU A 393 11.30 -20.54 23.34
CA LEU A 393 10.13 -21.15 23.99
C LEU A 393 10.42 -22.60 24.42
N GLN A 394 11.10 -23.38 23.58
CA GLN A 394 11.51 -24.75 23.93
C GLN A 394 12.51 -24.79 25.09
N THR A 395 13.44 -23.84 25.17
CA THR A 395 14.38 -23.74 26.30
C THR A 395 13.74 -23.26 27.59
N LYS A 396 12.59 -22.57 27.52
CA LYS A 396 11.82 -22.18 28.70
C LYS A 396 10.96 -23.35 29.21
N ASN A 397 10.25 -24.05 28.33
CA ASN A 397 9.47 -25.25 28.68
C ASN A 397 10.30 -26.44 29.18
N ASN A 398 11.61 -26.48 28.92
CA ASN A 398 12.51 -27.51 29.46
C ASN A 398 13.15 -27.11 30.81
N ARG A 399 12.88 -25.90 31.32
CA ARG A 399 13.36 -25.41 32.63
C ARG A 399 12.25 -25.31 33.68
N ASP A 400 10.99 -25.40 33.26
CA ASP A 400 9.81 -25.60 34.09
C ASP A 400 9.49 -27.11 34.10
#